data_AF-A0A3D3I1G6-F1
#
_entry.id   AF-A0A3D3I1G6-F1
#
_cell.length_a   1.000
_cell.length_b   1.000
_cell.length_c   1.000
_cell.angle_alpha   90.00
_cell.angle_beta   90.00
_cell.angle_gamma   90.00
#
_symmetry.space_group_name_H-M   'P 1'
#
loop_
_entity.id
_entity.type
_entity.pdbx_description
1 polymer ?
#
loop_
_entity_poly.entity_id
_entity_poly.type
_entity_poly.pdbx_seq_one_letter_code
_entity_poly.pdbx_strand_id
1 'polypeptide(L)' 'MATEILMPELGESVHEGTVSRWIKNVGDFVKEDEPVVEIMTDKVNTELGAPAS' A
#
# COMPACT_ATOMS: atom_id res chain seq x y z
N MET A 1 6.45 10.82 -13.14
CA MET A 1 6.58 9.41 -13.55
C MET A 1 5.59 8.63 -12.70
N ALA A 2 4.83 7.68 -13.26
CA ALA A 2 3.94 6.86 -12.45
C ALA A 2 4.79 5.77 -11.81
N THR A 3 4.86 5.74 -10.47
CA THR A 3 5.51 4.66 -9.75
C THR A 3 4.45 3.65 -9.32
N GLU A 4 4.59 2.42 -9.77
CA GLU A 4 3.69 1.34 -9.40
C GLU A 4 3.92 0.96 -7.94
N ILE A 5 2.84 0.94 -7.15
CA ILE A 5 2.88 0.46 -5.78
C ILE A 5 2.85 -1.07 -5.85
N LEU A 6 4.03 -1.69 -5.73
CA LEU A 6 4.14 -3.14 -5.64
C LEU A 6 3.79 -3.58 -4.22
N MET A 7 2.95 -4.60 -4.12
CA MET A 7 2.63 -5.20 -2.84
C MET A 7 3.91 -5.89 -2.30
N PRO A 8 4.43 -5.49 -1.13
CA PRO A 8 5.57 -6.15 -0.53
C PRO A 8 5.16 -7.57 -0.11
N GLU A 9 6.13 -8.47 0.00
CA GLU A 9 5.87 -9.80 0.56
C GLU A 9 5.44 -9.62 2.02
N LEU A 10 4.14 -9.77 2.31
CA LEU A 10 3.55 -9.55 3.64
C LEU A 10 3.83 -10.71 4.62
N GLY A 11 4.98 -11.37 4.46
CA GLY A 11 5.41 -12.53 5.23
C GLY A 11 5.11 -13.85 4.51
N GLU A 12 5.94 -14.86 4.81
CA GLU A 12 6.04 -16.18 4.15
C GLU A 12 4.71 -16.96 3.97
N SER A 13 3.62 -16.55 4.64
CA SER A 13 2.30 -17.19 4.56
C SER A 13 1.16 -16.30 4.06
N VAL A 14 1.41 -15.01 3.81
CA VAL A 14 0.36 -14.04 3.43
C VAL A 14 0.51 -13.72 1.95
N HIS A 15 -0.28 -14.41 1.13
CA HIS A 15 -0.23 -14.28 -0.33
C HIS A 15 -1.32 -13.36 -0.88
N GLU A 16 -2.38 -13.11 -0.11
CA GLU A 16 -3.55 -12.35 -0.53
C GLU A 16 -3.90 -11.33 0.56
N GLY A 17 -3.99 -10.06 0.17
CA GLY A 17 -4.43 -8.97 1.04
C GLY A 17 -5.57 -8.23 0.37
N THR A 18 -6.62 -7.97 1.14
CA THR A 18 -7.78 -7.21 0.66
C THR A 18 -7.50 -5.73 0.86
N VAL A 19 -7.65 -4.94 -0.20
CA VAL A 19 -7.58 -3.48 -0.08
C VAL A 19 -8.78 -3.02 0.76
N SER A 20 -8.49 -2.57 1.99
CA SER A 20 -9.52 -2.08 2.91
C SER A 20 -10.02 -0.73 2.42
N ARG A 21 -9.08 0.20 2.20
CA ARG A 21 -9.38 1.54 1.68
C ARG A 21 -8.16 2.20 1.06
N TRP A 22 -8.45 3.09 0.13
CA TRP A 22 -7.48 4.04 -0.39
C TRP A 22 -7.44 5.26 0.52
N ILE A 23 -6.27 5.58 1.04
CA ILE A 23 -6.04 6.79 1.85
C ILE A 23 -5.80 7.98 0.90
N LYS A 24 -5.11 7.73 -0.22
CA LYS A 24 -4.82 8.71 -1.26
C LYS A 24 -5.66 8.49 -2.50
N ASN A 25 -6.07 9.59 -3.11
CA ASN A 25 -6.84 9.59 -4.35
C ASN A 25 -5.93 9.77 -5.57
N VAL A 26 -6.42 9.34 -6.72
CA VAL A 26 -5.72 9.52 -8.01
C VAL A 26 -5.52 11.01 -8.27
N GLY A 27 -4.26 11.44 -8.38
CA GLY A 27 -3.89 12.84 -8.60
C GLY A 27 -3.55 13.63 -7.34
N ASP A 28 -3.65 13.02 -6.15
CA ASP A 28 -3.17 13.63 -4.91
C ASP A 28 -1.63 13.60 -4.86
N PHE A 29 -1.03 14.62 -4.23
CA PHE A 29 0.42 14.65 -4.06
C PHE A 29 0.81 13.74 -2.89
N VAL A 30 1.75 12.83 -3.11
CA VAL A 30 2.23 11.88 -2.11
C VAL A 30 3.73 12.07 -1.93
N LYS A 31 4.21 12.00 -0.70
CA LYS A 31 5.65 12.00 -0.42
C LYS A 31 6.15 10.57 -0.25
N GLU A 32 7.44 10.38 -0.50
CA GLU A 32 8.14 9.15 -0.12
C GLU A 32 7.87 8.83 1.36
N ASP A 33 7.60 7.55 1.67
CA ASP A 33 7.15 7.04 2.98
C ASP A 33 5.75 7.48 3.44
N GLU A 34 4.95 8.17 2.62
CA GLU A 34 3.59 8.57 3.00
C GLU A 34 2.56 7.45 2.72
N PRO A 35 1.69 7.07 3.68
CA PRO A 35 0.72 6.00 3.50
C PRO A 35 -0.34 6.35 2.44
N VAL A 36 -0.42 5.53 1.40
CA VAL A 36 -1.29 5.71 0.22
C VAL A 36 -2.49 4.78 0.23
N VAL A 37 -2.31 3.53 0.66
CA VAL A 37 -3.36 2.51 0.68
C VAL A 37 -3.20 1.59 1.88
N GLU A 38 -4.34 1.19 2.44
CA GLU A 38 -4.39 0.28 3.58
C GLU A 38 -4.87 -1.09 3.11
N ILE A 39 -4.05 -2.11 3.36
CA ILE A 39 -4.34 -3.50 3.02
C ILE A 39 -4.56 -4.28 4.32
N MET A 40 -5.68 -5.00 4.37
CA MET A 40 -6.00 -5.92 5.44
C MET A 40 -5.71 -7.36 4.97
N THR A 41 -4.92 -8.07 5.75
CA THR A 41 -4.61 -9.49 5.52
C THR A 41 -5.25 -10.35 6.60
N ASP A 42 -5.19 -11.68 6.49
CA ASP A 42 -5.79 -12.57 7.50
C ASP A 42 -5.20 -12.38 8.91
N LYS A 43 -3.93 -11.94 9.00
CA LYS A 43 -3.18 -11.84 10.26
C LYS A 43 -2.98 -10.41 10.75
N VAL A 44 -2.75 -9.46 9.86
CA VAL A 44 -2.36 -8.09 10.21
C VAL A 44 -2.83 -7.06 9.19
N ASN A 45 -3.02 -5.83 9.64
CA ASN A 45 -3.18 -4.67 8.77
C ASN A 45 -1.81 -4.14 8.38
N THR A 46 -1.61 -3.82 7.11
CA THR A 46 -0.38 -3.21 6.61
C THR A 46 -0.73 -2.02 5.72
N GLU A 47 -0.02 -0.92 5.95
CA GLU A 47 -0.15 0.29 5.15
C GLU A 47 0.98 0.32 4.13
N LEU A 48 0.64 0.53 2.86
CA LEU A 48 1.65 0.75 1.83
C LEU A 48 1.96 2.24 1.75
N GLY A 49 3.23 2.57 1.93
CA GLY A 49 3.78 3.91 1.70
C GLY A 49 4.01 4.18 0.22
N ALA A 50 4.08 5.45 -0.16
CA ALA A 50 4.36 5.83 -1.54
C ALA A 50 5.83 5.48 -1.87
N PRO A 51 6.07 4.70 -2.94
CA PRO A 51 7.41 4.27 -3.34
C PRO A 51 8.27 5.39 -3.93
N ALA A 52 7.68 6.55 -4.26
CA ALA A 52 8.37 7.71 -4.81
C ALA A 52 7.52 8.98 -4.63
N SER A 53 8.14 10.15 -4.85
CA SER A 53 7.51 11.50 -4.86
C SER A 53 7.33 12.09 -6.26
#